data_AF-A0A1H7UP84-F1
#
_entry.id   AF-A0A1H7UP84-F1
#
_cell.length_a   1.000
_cell.length_b   1.000
_cell.length_c   1.000
_cell.angle_alpha   90.00
_cell.angle_beta   90.00
_cell.angle_gamma   90.00
#
_symmetry.space_group_name_H-M   'P 1'
#
loop_
_entity.id
_entity.type
_entity.pdbx_description
1 polymer ?
#
loop_
_entity_poly.entity_id
_entity_poly.type
_entity_poly.pdbx_seq_one_letter_code
_entity_poly.pdbx_strand_id
1 'polypeptide(L)'
;MLLIYPSIEYEINTQTRIFREAAGYTQEEFAFLIGRDPSEVAACEDLASAESYSLYHLNRYARILGKVPADFVLEGSDEDVIKINARKTVYPNKTVYRGERIYLDGRKEKLEPYEIITKTKALNPSEEQRMLELFDGLLKAGYFQTGKTGFEIHQHVLTCWSGPFRVQLLIDGLSTLSSRRKRPKLLPMRQAPKTPEKWLLYKEDK
;
A
#
# COMPACT_ATOMS: atom_id res chain seq x y z
N MET A 1 -24.18 8.05 -6.69
CA MET A 1 -23.70 9.30 -6.07
C MET A 1 -22.98 10.07 -7.15
N LEU A 2 -23.27 11.36 -7.29
CA LEU A 2 -22.63 12.21 -8.29
C LEU A 2 -21.38 12.86 -7.67
N LEU A 3 -20.24 12.66 -8.31
CA LEU A 3 -18.96 13.25 -7.95
C LEU A 3 -18.47 14.14 -9.09
N ILE A 4 -17.74 15.19 -8.74
CA ILE A 4 -17.14 16.15 -9.66
C ILE A 4 -15.70 16.33 -9.20
N TYR A 5 -14.74 16.02 -10.08
CA TYR A 5 -13.32 16.12 -9.75
C TYR A 5 -12.48 16.32 -11.03
N PRO A 6 -11.25 16.84 -10.88
CA PRO A 6 -10.38 17.11 -12.02
C PRO A 6 -10.17 15.86 -12.89
N SER A 7 -10.18 16.03 -14.22
CA SER A 7 -10.00 14.93 -15.17
C SER A 7 -8.68 14.17 -14.94
N ILE A 8 -7.60 14.91 -14.71
CA ILE A 8 -6.29 14.34 -14.46
C ILE A 8 -6.26 13.44 -13.22
N GLU A 9 -6.98 13.80 -12.16
CA GLU A 9 -7.06 12.99 -10.95
C GLU A 9 -7.85 11.70 -11.19
N TYR A 10 -8.91 11.78 -11.99
CA TYR A 10 -9.63 10.59 -12.45
C TYR A 10 -8.77 9.64 -13.25
N GLU A 11 -8.00 10.18 -14.19
CA GLU A 11 -7.13 9.40 -15.04
C GLU A 11 -6.05 8.70 -14.23
N ILE A 12 -5.41 9.42 -13.30
CA ILE A 12 -4.40 8.83 -12.42
C ILE A 12 -5.01 7.75 -11.54
N ASN A 13 -6.19 7.97 -10.94
CA ASN A 13 -6.87 6.93 -10.15
C ASN A 13 -7.16 5.69 -11.00
N THR A 14 -7.69 5.90 -12.20
CA THR A 14 -8.07 4.83 -13.13
C THR A 14 -6.85 4.04 -13.58
N GLN A 15 -5.81 4.73 -14.05
CA GLN A 15 -4.59 4.11 -14.56
C GLN A 15 -3.77 3.45 -13.45
N THR A 16 -3.66 4.08 -12.28
CA THR A 16 -2.98 3.48 -11.12
C THR A 16 -3.66 2.17 -10.73
N ARG A 17 -5.00 2.13 -10.69
CA ARG A 17 -5.75 0.89 -10.43
C ARG A 17 -5.47 -0.17 -11.49
N ILE A 18 -5.59 0.18 -12.77
CA ILE A 18 -5.38 -0.76 -13.89
C ILE A 18 -3.96 -1.34 -13.84
N PHE A 19 -2.95 -0.50 -13.66
CA PHE A 19 -1.56 -0.94 -13.60
C PHE A 19 -1.25 -1.73 -12.33
N ARG A 20 -1.85 -1.39 -11.19
CA ARG A 20 -1.76 -2.18 -9.95
C ARG A 20 -2.33 -3.58 -10.15
N GLU A 21 -3.52 -3.68 -10.73
CA GLU A 21 -4.18 -4.96 -11.03
C GLU A 21 -3.34 -5.79 -12.02
N ALA A 22 -2.81 -5.15 -13.07
CA ALA A 22 -1.93 -5.80 -14.04
C ALA A 22 -0.60 -6.29 -13.42
N ALA A 23 -0.07 -5.57 -12.43
CA ALA A 23 1.11 -5.98 -11.66
C ALA A 23 0.79 -7.09 -10.63
N GLY A 24 -0.49 -7.44 -10.45
CA GLY A 24 -0.94 -8.47 -9.52
C GLY A 24 -0.90 -8.04 -8.05
N TYR A 25 -0.78 -6.74 -7.77
CA TYR A 25 -0.75 -6.23 -6.41
C TYR A 25 -2.16 -6.02 -5.85
N THR A 26 -2.38 -6.42 -4.60
CA THR A 26 -3.57 -5.97 -3.84
C THR A 26 -3.44 -4.50 -3.45
N GLN A 27 -4.53 -3.89 -2.97
CA GLN A 27 -4.50 -2.53 -2.43
C GLN A 27 -3.54 -2.40 -1.24
N GLU A 28 -3.53 -3.39 -0.35
CA GLU A 28 -2.62 -3.44 0.80
C GLU A 28 -1.16 -3.57 0.36
N GLU A 29 -0.87 -4.46 -0.58
CA GLU A 29 0.46 -4.65 -1.15
C GLU A 29 0.95 -3.36 -1.82
N PHE A 30 0.11 -2.70 -2.61
CA PHE A 30 0.46 -1.44 -3.25
C PHE A 30 0.67 -0.32 -2.22
N ALA A 31 -0.21 -0.19 -1.23
CA ALA A 31 -0.10 0.77 -0.14
C ALA A 31 1.25 0.63 0.60
N PHE A 32 1.65 -0.60 0.90
CA PHE A 32 2.95 -0.91 1.49
C PHE A 32 4.12 -0.43 0.62
N LEU A 33 4.08 -0.69 -0.69
CA LEU A 33 5.16 -0.31 -1.61
C LEU A 33 5.29 1.22 -1.75
N ILE A 34 4.18 1.94 -1.80
CA ILE A 34 4.18 3.41 -1.94
C ILE A 34 4.39 4.14 -0.61
N GLY A 35 4.29 3.42 0.52
CA GLY A 35 4.43 3.95 1.87
C GLY A 35 3.20 4.74 2.33
N ARG A 36 2.00 4.21 2.07
CA ARG A 36 0.70 4.81 2.42
C ARG A 36 -0.15 3.81 3.21
N ASP A 37 -1.22 4.30 3.83
CA ASP A 37 -2.19 3.44 4.50
C ASP A 37 -3.07 2.69 3.48
N PRO A 38 -3.44 1.41 3.71
CA PRO A 38 -4.35 0.69 2.83
C PRO A 38 -5.69 1.38 2.61
N SER A 39 -6.19 2.12 3.61
CA SER A 39 -7.44 2.88 3.49
C SER A 39 -7.34 4.07 2.53
N GLU A 40 -6.16 4.69 2.40
CA GLU A 40 -5.93 5.77 1.43
C GLU A 40 -5.98 5.22 -0.01
N VAL A 41 -5.31 4.09 -0.26
CA VAL A 41 -5.37 3.39 -1.55
C VAL A 41 -6.79 2.96 -1.87
N ALA A 42 -7.51 2.39 -0.88
CA ALA A 42 -8.90 2.01 -1.05
C ALA A 42 -9.80 3.20 -1.38
N ALA A 43 -9.58 4.36 -0.76
CA ALA A 43 -10.33 5.57 -1.04
C ALA A 43 -10.01 6.16 -2.41
N CYS A 44 -8.75 6.15 -2.87
CA CYS A 44 -8.37 6.62 -4.21
C CYS A 44 -8.95 5.75 -5.33
N GLU A 45 -9.13 4.45 -5.07
CA GLU A 45 -9.66 3.50 -6.06
C GLU A 45 -11.18 3.27 -5.95
N ASP A 46 -11.84 3.91 -4.98
CA ASP A 46 -13.28 3.88 -4.85
C ASP A 46 -13.92 4.87 -5.83
N LEU A 47 -14.67 4.37 -6.82
CA LEU A 47 -15.36 5.22 -7.82
C LEU A 47 -16.39 6.17 -7.19
N ALA A 48 -16.80 5.89 -5.95
CA ALA A 48 -17.68 6.70 -5.14
C ALA A 48 -16.89 7.47 -4.06
N SER A 49 -15.63 7.80 -4.31
CA SER A 49 -14.80 8.68 -3.49
C SER A 49 -14.23 9.80 -4.34
N ALA A 50 -14.05 10.98 -3.73
CA ALA A 50 -13.39 12.12 -4.36
C ALA A 50 -11.87 12.13 -4.08
N GLU A 51 -11.36 11.17 -3.31
CA GLU A 51 -9.93 11.07 -3.02
C GLU A 51 -9.15 10.67 -4.28
N SER A 52 -7.94 11.20 -4.41
CA SER A 52 -7.10 10.95 -5.57
C SER A 52 -5.64 10.71 -5.22
N TYR A 53 -4.99 9.88 -6.03
CA TYR A 53 -3.55 9.71 -5.94
C TYR A 53 -2.85 11.02 -6.29
N SER A 54 -1.89 11.40 -5.44
CA SER A 54 -1.20 12.67 -5.60
C SER A 54 -0.29 12.68 -6.83
N LEU A 55 -0.49 13.67 -7.70
CA LEU A 55 0.41 14.00 -8.81
C LEU A 55 1.88 14.13 -8.37
N TYR A 56 2.13 14.66 -7.16
CA TYR A 56 3.48 14.82 -6.62
C TYR A 56 4.23 13.50 -6.42
N HIS A 57 3.51 12.38 -6.36
CA HIS A 57 4.08 11.06 -6.16
C HIS A 57 3.99 10.18 -7.41
N LEU A 58 3.58 10.73 -8.55
CA LEU A 58 3.38 9.97 -9.78
C LEU A 58 4.64 9.21 -10.23
N ASN A 59 5.81 9.84 -10.13
CA ASN A 59 7.10 9.19 -10.42
C ASN A 59 7.34 7.94 -9.56
N ARG A 60 6.89 7.95 -8.30
CA ARG A 60 7.01 6.79 -7.40
C ARG A 60 6.06 5.69 -7.84
N TYR A 61 4.80 6.01 -8.15
CA TYR A 61 3.81 5.05 -8.62
C TYR A 61 4.27 4.40 -9.91
N ALA A 62 4.72 5.21 -10.88
CA ALA A 62 5.24 4.77 -12.16
C ALA A 62 6.42 3.79 -11.98
N ARG A 63 7.39 4.13 -11.13
CA ARG A 63 8.52 3.24 -10.83
C ARG A 63 8.10 1.90 -10.21
N ILE A 64 7.15 1.92 -9.28
CA ILE A 64 6.66 0.70 -8.61
C ILE A 64 5.89 -0.20 -9.59
N LEU A 65 5.11 0.40 -10.48
CA LEU A 65 4.25 -0.31 -11.44
C LEU A 65 4.95 -0.64 -12.77
N GLY A 66 6.23 -0.26 -12.94
CA GLY A 66 6.98 -0.50 -14.17
C GLY A 66 6.46 0.30 -15.36
N LYS A 67 6.04 1.54 -15.11
CA LYS A 67 5.43 2.49 -16.07
C LYS A 67 6.22 3.79 -16.13
N VAL A 68 5.85 4.66 -17.08
CA VAL A 68 6.29 6.05 -17.12
C VAL A 68 5.14 6.99 -16.72
N PRO A 69 5.41 8.20 -16.18
CA PRO A 69 4.34 9.12 -15.77
C PRO A 69 3.33 9.44 -16.87
N ALA A 70 3.76 9.46 -18.14
CA ALA A 70 2.89 9.68 -19.28
C ALA A 70 1.80 8.61 -19.43
N ASP A 71 2.04 7.37 -18.97
CA ASP A 71 1.07 6.27 -19.05
C ASP A 71 -0.16 6.49 -18.16
N PHE A 72 -0.10 7.41 -17.19
CA PHE A 72 -1.16 7.66 -16.21
C PHE A 72 -2.17 8.73 -16.66
N VAL A 73 -1.92 9.38 -17.80
CA VAL A 73 -2.78 10.41 -18.36
C VAL A 73 -3.34 9.87 -19.67
N LEU A 74 -4.66 9.95 -19.86
CA LEU A 74 -5.32 9.46 -21.07
C LEU A 74 -5.12 10.49 -22.21
N GLU A 75 -4.68 10.01 -23.38
CA GLU A 75 -4.60 10.86 -24.56
C GLU A 75 -6.00 11.35 -24.98
N GLY A 76 -6.14 12.66 -25.24
CA GLY A 76 -7.38 13.25 -25.78
C GLY A 76 -8.46 13.58 -24.74
N SER A 77 -8.11 13.67 -23.45
CA SER A 77 -9.03 14.17 -22.43
C SER A 77 -9.06 15.70 -22.44
N ASP A 78 -9.87 16.27 -23.33
CA ASP A 78 -10.00 17.73 -23.49
C ASP A 78 -10.88 18.40 -22.40
N GLU A 79 -11.37 17.63 -21.41
CA GLU A 79 -12.21 18.16 -20.33
C GLU A 79 -11.37 18.43 -19.07
N ASP A 80 -11.49 19.62 -18.49
CA ASP A 80 -10.82 19.95 -17.22
C ASP A 80 -11.41 19.19 -16.01
N VAL A 81 -12.69 18.84 -16.09
CA VAL A 81 -13.47 18.25 -14.99
C VAL A 81 -14.36 17.16 -15.52
N ILE A 82 -14.44 16.05 -14.77
CA ILE A 82 -15.30 14.93 -15.11
C ILE A 82 -16.37 14.77 -14.03
N LYS A 83 -17.61 14.55 -14.47
CA LYS A 83 -18.73 14.19 -13.57
C LYS A 83 -18.93 12.69 -13.62
N ILE A 84 -18.82 12.03 -12.47
CA ILE A 84 -18.99 10.57 -12.35
C ILE A 84 -20.21 10.28 -11.50
N ASN A 85 -21.17 9.54 -12.05
CA ASN A 85 -22.25 8.95 -11.27
C ASN A 85 -21.91 7.49 -10.95
N ALA A 86 -21.53 7.21 -9.71
CA ALA A 86 -21.08 5.89 -9.29
C ALA A 86 -22.09 5.17 -8.39
N ARG A 87 -22.07 3.84 -8.46
CA ARG A 87 -22.71 2.90 -7.53
C ARG A 87 -21.71 1.83 -7.15
N LYS A 88 -21.67 1.47 -5.87
CA LYS A 88 -20.88 0.35 -5.37
C LYS A 88 -21.76 -0.69 -4.71
N THR A 89 -21.40 -1.95 -4.88
CA THR A 89 -22.06 -3.08 -4.21
C THR A 89 -20.98 -3.86 -3.47
N VAL A 90 -21.11 -3.93 -2.15
CA VAL A 90 -20.14 -4.60 -1.28
C VAL A 90 -20.59 -6.04 -1.07
N TYR A 91 -19.71 -6.99 -1.42
CA TYR A 91 -19.84 -8.41 -1.14
C TYR A 91 -18.81 -8.83 -0.09
N PRO A 92 -18.96 -10.01 0.54
CA PRO A 92 -18.01 -10.47 1.57
C PRO A 92 -16.55 -10.59 1.11
N ASN A 93 -16.31 -10.81 -0.19
CA ASN A 93 -14.98 -11.06 -0.76
C ASN A 93 -14.54 -10.05 -1.82
N LYS A 94 -15.41 -9.11 -2.20
CA LYS A 94 -15.13 -8.09 -3.21
C LYS A 94 -16.07 -6.92 -3.13
N THR A 95 -15.64 -5.79 -3.66
CA THR A 95 -16.52 -4.63 -3.92
C THR A 95 -16.60 -4.42 -5.43
N VAL A 96 -17.82 -4.34 -5.96
CA VAL A 96 -18.07 -4.11 -7.39
C VAL A 96 -18.48 -2.67 -7.60
N TYR A 97 -17.83 -2.01 -8.57
CA TYR A 97 -18.07 -0.64 -8.96
C TYR A 97 -18.71 -0.57 -10.34
N ARG A 98 -19.73 0.27 -10.47
CA ARG A 98 -20.38 0.60 -11.73
C ARG A 98 -20.63 2.09 -11.77
N GLY A 99 -20.43 2.72 -12.92
CA GLY A 99 -20.67 4.14 -13.04
C GLY A 99 -20.89 4.62 -14.46
N GLU A 100 -21.19 5.90 -14.55
CA GLU A 100 -21.39 6.64 -15.79
C GLU A 100 -20.57 7.92 -15.71
N ARG A 101 -19.81 8.22 -16.76
CA ARG A 101 -19.23 9.53 -17.01
C ARG A 101 -20.29 10.43 -17.64
N ILE A 102 -20.41 11.65 -17.16
CA ILE A 102 -21.29 12.68 -17.70
C ILE A 102 -20.41 13.83 -18.18
N TYR A 103 -20.43 14.06 -19.49
CA TYR A 103 -19.70 15.12 -20.17
C TYR A 103 -20.35 16.49 -19.94
N LEU A 104 -19.62 17.58 -20.20
CA LEU A 104 -20.15 18.94 -20.03
C LEU A 104 -21.36 19.23 -20.95
N ASP A 105 -21.38 18.62 -22.14
CA ASP A 105 -22.49 18.69 -23.11
C ASP A 105 -23.72 17.85 -22.71
N GLY A 106 -23.65 17.13 -21.59
CA GLY A 106 -24.71 16.26 -21.08
C GLY A 106 -24.70 14.84 -21.65
N ARG A 107 -23.79 14.51 -22.58
CA ARG A 107 -23.56 13.15 -23.05
C ARG A 107 -23.19 12.26 -21.87
N LYS A 108 -23.66 11.01 -21.89
CA LYS A 108 -23.37 10.01 -20.87
C LYS A 108 -22.66 8.81 -21.48
N GLU A 109 -21.61 8.36 -20.83
CA GLU A 109 -20.86 7.17 -21.20
C GLU A 109 -20.81 6.21 -20.03
N LYS A 110 -21.11 4.93 -20.29
CA LYS A 110 -21.01 3.90 -19.27
C LYS A 110 -19.55 3.53 -19.06
N LEU A 111 -19.11 3.56 -17.81
CA LEU A 111 -17.78 3.11 -17.45
C LEU A 111 -17.74 1.59 -17.41
N GLU A 112 -16.59 1.02 -17.76
CA GLU A 112 -16.35 -0.41 -17.59
C GLU A 112 -16.47 -0.78 -16.10
N PRO A 113 -17.34 -1.74 -15.74
CA PRO A 113 -17.43 -2.22 -14.37
C PRO A 113 -16.13 -2.86 -13.93
N TYR A 114 -15.71 -2.60 -12.69
CA TYR A 114 -14.55 -3.26 -12.10
C TYR A 114 -14.85 -3.77 -10.69
N GLU A 115 -14.01 -4.68 -10.23
CA GLU A 115 -14.13 -5.24 -8.89
C GLU A 115 -12.80 -5.21 -8.14
N ILE A 116 -12.88 -4.86 -6.87
CA ILE A 116 -11.75 -4.87 -5.95
C ILE A 116 -11.90 -6.08 -5.05
N ILE A 117 -10.98 -7.03 -5.14
CA ILE A 117 -10.96 -8.22 -4.30
C ILE A 117 -10.49 -7.81 -2.89
N THR A 118 -11.32 -8.07 -1.88
CA THR A 118 -11.02 -7.72 -0.48
C THR A 118 -10.44 -8.89 0.30
N LYS A 119 -10.64 -10.12 -0.17
CA LYS A 119 -10.11 -11.32 0.48
C LYS A 119 -8.78 -11.74 -0.14
N THR A 120 -7.69 -11.54 0.60
CA THR A 120 -6.36 -12.00 0.22
C THR A 120 -6.27 -13.53 0.23
N LYS A 121 -5.59 -14.10 -0.76
CA LYS A 121 -5.28 -15.53 -0.81
C LYS A 121 -4.27 -15.85 0.31
N ALA A 122 -4.58 -16.87 1.11
CA ALA A 122 -3.70 -17.36 2.15
C ALA A 122 -2.32 -17.73 1.56
N LEU A 123 -1.27 -17.32 2.27
CA LEU A 123 0.10 -17.63 1.91
C LEU A 123 0.47 -19.04 2.37
N ASN A 124 1.53 -19.58 1.79
CA ASN A 124 2.06 -20.88 2.19
C ASN A 124 2.87 -20.72 3.49
N PRO A 125 2.58 -21.47 4.57
CA PRO A 125 3.31 -21.36 5.84
C PRO A 125 4.84 -21.55 5.71
N SER A 126 5.27 -22.36 4.73
CA SER A 126 6.70 -22.57 4.48
C SER A 126 7.39 -21.32 3.89
N GLU A 127 6.69 -20.55 3.06
CA GLU A 127 7.20 -19.29 2.51
C GLU A 127 7.24 -18.20 3.59
N GLU A 128 6.24 -18.16 4.45
CA GLU A 128 6.20 -17.25 5.60
C GLU A 128 7.41 -17.48 6.53
N GLN A 129 7.66 -18.74 6.90
CA GLN A 129 8.79 -19.09 7.76
C GLN A 129 10.15 -18.73 7.12
N ARG A 130 10.32 -19.03 5.83
CA ARG A 130 11.53 -18.66 5.08
C ARG A 130 11.72 -17.13 5.02
N MET A 131 10.63 -16.37 4.90
CA MET A 131 10.68 -14.90 4.92
C MET A 131 11.14 -14.36 6.29
N LEU A 132 10.64 -14.96 7.38
CA LEU A 132 11.06 -14.59 8.72
C LEU A 132 12.55 -14.84 8.95
N GLU A 133 13.06 -15.98 8.50
CA GLU A 133 14.49 -16.31 8.59
C GLU A 133 15.35 -15.32 7.81
N LEU A 134 14.91 -14.94 6.60
CA LEU A 134 15.56 -13.91 5.80
C LEU A 134 15.61 -12.56 6.54
N PHE A 135 14.49 -12.12 7.09
CA PHE A 135 14.42 -10.86 7.84
C PHE A 135 15.26 -10.88 9.12
N ASP A 136 15.29 -11.99 9.85
CA ASP A 136 16.17 -12.15 11.01
C ASP A 136 17.65 -12.05 10.60
N GLY A 137 18.03 -12.61 9.45
CA GLY A 137 19.37 -12.47 8.87
C GLY A 137 19.71 -11.02 8.52
N LEU A 138 18.83 -10.33 7.77
CA LEU A 138 19.02 -8.93 7.39
C LEU A 138 19.14 -8.00 8.61
N LEU A 139 18.38 -8.29 9.66
CA LEU A 139 18.39 -7.53 10.89
C LEU A 139 19.70 -7.69 11.66
N LYS A 140 20.25 -8.91 11.75
CA LYS A 140 21.57 -9.16 12.34
C LYS A 140 22.69 -8.49 11.53
N ALA A 141 22.54 -8.41 10.21
CA ALA A 141 23.47 -7.73 9.32
C ALA A 141 23.34 -6.18 9.36
N GLY A 142 22.41 -5.61 10.14
CA GLY A 142 22.24 -4.17 10.26
C GLY A 142 21.53 -3.50 9.07
N TYR A 143 20.86 -4.27 8.19
CA TYR A 143 20.22 -3.76 6.98
C TYR A 143 19.21 -2.62 7.23
N PHE A 144 18.49 -2.67 8.35
CA PHE A 144 17.44 -1.73 8.70
C PHE A 144 17.92 -0.47 9.46
N GLN A 145 19.24 -0.29 9.68
CA GLN A 145 19.77 0.82 10.48
C GLN A 145 19.42 2.20 9.91
N THR A 146 19.44 2.38 8.58
CA THR A 146 19.20 3.68 7.93
C THR A 146 17.72 3.98 7.65
N GLY A 147 16.80 3.12 8.11
CA GLY A 147 15.43 3.10 7.60
C GLY A 147 15.39 2.62 6.14
N LYS A 148 14.33 1.88 5.80
CA LYS A 148 14.07 1.38 4.44
C LYS A 148 12.59 1.52 4.14
N THR A 149 12.27 1.99 2.94
CA THR A 149 10.91 2.01 2.42
C THR A 149 10.44 0.61 2.04
N GLY A 150 9.12 0.38 1.98
CA GLY A 150 8.57 -0.91 1.55
C GLY A 150 9.08 -1.33 0.17
N PHE A 151 9.21 -0.37 -0.75
CA PHE A 151 9.77 -0.63 -2.08
C PHE A 151 11.26 -1.00 -2.07
N GLU A 152 12.10 -0.38 -1.24
CA GLU A 152 13.51 -0.76 -1.13
C GLU A 152 13.68 -2.16 -0.55
N ILE A 153 12.88 -2.51 0.46
CA ILE A 153 12.86 -3.87 1.01
C ILE A 153 12.43 -4.86 -0.07
N HIS A 154 11.37 -4.54 -0.81
CA HIS A 154 10.89 -5.34 -1.93
C HIS A 154 11.96 -5.58 -2.98
N GLN A 155 12.62 -4.52 -3.45
CA GLN A 155 13.70 -4.63 -4.44
C GLN A 155 14.86 -5.48 -3.92
N HIS A 156 15.27 -5.29 -2.66
CA HIS A 156 16.35 -6.09 -2.08
C HIS A 156 15.96 -7.57 -1.97
N VAL A 157 14.76 -7.87 -1.49
CA VAL A 157 14.29 -9.26 -1.36
C VAL A 157 14.17 -9.94 -2.72
N LEU A 158 13.75 -9.24 -3.78
CA LEU A 158 13.75 -9.79 -5.14
C LEU A 158 15.15 -10.24 -5.61
N THR A 159 16.24 -9.67 -5.08
CA THR A 159 17.61 -10.09 -5.43
C THR A 159 18.08 -11.38 -4.73
N CYS A 160 17.46 -11.75 -3.60
CA CYS A 160 17.88 -12.89 -2.79
C CYS A 160 16.79 -13.95 -2.60
N TRP A 161 15.56 -13.67 -3.02
CA TRP A 161 14.45 -14.62 -3.00
C TRP A 161 14.45 -15.46 -4.28
N SER A 162 14.37 -16.78 -4.11
CA SER A 162 14.20 -17.71 -5.21
C SER A 162 12.78 -18.26 -5.24
N GLY A 163 12.13 -18.20 -6.41
CA GLY A 163 10.78 -18.70 -6.64
C GLY A 163 9.72 -17.60 -6.72
N PRO A 164 8.42 -17.99 -6.81
CA PRO A 164 7.32 -17.05 -6.79
C PRO A 164 7.38 -16.18 -5.54
N PHE A 165 7.08 -14.89 -5.71
CA PHE A 165 7.18 -13.92 -4.65
C PHE A 165 5.95 -13.03 -4.62
N ARG A 166 5.43 -12.80 -3.42
CA ARG A 166 4.32 -11.90 -3.16
C ARG A 166 4.70 -10.88 -2.11
N VAL A 167 4.29 -9.65 -2.32
CA VAL A 167 4.56 -8.52 -1.42
C VAL A 167 3.94 -8.77 -0.03
N GLN A 168 2.81 -9.50 0.05
CA GLN A 168 2.21 -9.87 1.33
C GLN A 168 3.18 -10.61 2.26
N LEU A 169 4.11 -11.42 1.74
CA LEU A 169 5.13 -12.08 2.56
C LEU A 169 5.98 -11.06 3.32
N LEU A 170 6.29 -9.92 2.70
CA LEU A 170 7.03 -8.83 3.36
C LEU A 170 6.20 -8.20 4.46
N ILE A 171 4.94 -7.89 4.17
CA ILE A 171 4.02 -7.23 5.11
C ILE A 171 3.87 -8.10 6.37
N ASP A 172 3.53 -9.38 6.19
CA ASP A 172 3.28 -10.31 7.29
C ASP A 172 4.57 -10.61 8.06
N GLY A 173 5.69 -10.77 7.35
CA GLY A 173 7.00 -10.99 7.96
C GLY A 173 7.47 -9.81 8.80
N LEU A 174 7.34 -8.57 8.30
CA LEU A 174 7.69 -7.35 9.04
C LEU A 174 6.75 -7.10 10.23
N SER A 175 5.46 -7.38 10.08
CA SER A 175 4.47 -7.32 11.18
C SER A 175 4.83 -8.30 12.30
N THR A 176 5.23 -9.52 11.94
CA THR A 176 5.68 -10.53 12.90
C THR A 176 6.99 -10.13 13.57
N LEU A 177 7.96 -9.62 12.80
CA LEU A 177 9.26 -9.19 13.30
C LEU A 177 9.14 -8.02 14.29
N SER A 178 8.29 -7.04 13.97
CA SER A 178 8.01 -5.87 14.81
C SER A 178 7.20 -6.22 16.06
N SER A 179 6.25 -7.16 15.96
CA SER A 179 5.44 -7.60 17.10
C SER A 179 6.22 -8.47 18.11
N ARG A 180 7.14 -9.33 17.63
CA ARG A 180 8.12 -10.05 18.49
C ARG A 180 8.99 -9.10 19.32
N ARG A 181 9.22 -7.88 18.81
CA ARG A 181 10.08 -6.86 19.43
C ARG A 181 9.32 -5.78 20.17
N LYS A 182 8.07 -6.03 20.63
CA LYS A 182 7.44 -5.17 21.64
C LYS A 182 8.48 -4.90 22.74
N ARG A 183 8.72 -3.60 23.00
CA ARG A 183 9.68 -3.03 23.97
C ARG A 183 9.85 -3.97 25.17
N PRO A 184 11.06 -4.11 25.75
CA PRO A 184 11.20 -4.84 27.01
C PRO A 184 10.11 -4.35 27.95
N LYS A 185 9.20 -5.26 28.34
CA LYS A 185 8.17 -4.93 29.33
C LYS A 185 8.95 -4.40 30.52
N LEU A 186 8.74 -3.13 30.90
CA LEU A 186 9.15 -2.68 32.22
C LEU A 186 8.50 -3.67 33.17
N LEU A 187 9.33 -4.49 33.82
CA LEU A 187 8.85 -5.46 34.80
C LEU A 187 7.98 -4.68 35.81
N PRO A 188 6.75 -5.12 36.12
CA PRO A 188 5.85 -4.40 37.03
C PRO A 188 6.34 -4.30 38.49
N MET A 189 7.62 -4.60 38.76
CA MET A 189 8.17 -4.72 40.12
C MET A 189 9.50 -3.98 40.32
N ARG A 190 9.67 -2.81 39.71
CA ARG A 190 10.51 -1.77 40.32
C ARG A 190 9.65 -0.57 40.59
N GLN A 191 9.23 -0.40 41.85
CA GLN A 191 8.84 0.93 42.32
C GLN A 191 9.99 1.86 41.93
N ALA A 192 9.71 2.87 41.11
CA ALA A 192 10.67 3.93 40.88
C ALA A 192 11.02 4.52 42.26
N PRO A 193 12.32 4.64 42.63
CA PRO A 193 12.67 5.31 43.87
C PRO A 193 12.12 6.73 43.82
N LYS A 194 11.39 7.14 44.85
CA LYS A 194 10.76 8.47 44.98
C LYS A 194 11.78 9.55 45.35
N THR A 195 12.98 9.51 44.77
CA THR A 195 14.02 10.52 44.99
C THR A 195 14.62 10.96 43.65
N PRO A 196 14.96 12.26 43.51
CA PRO A 196 15.41 12.86 42.25
C PRO A 196 16.90 12.61 41.96
N GLU A 197 17.42 11.43 42.28
CA GLU A 197 18.81 11.09 41.95
C GLU A 197 18.86 10.35 40.61
N LYS A 198 19.42 11.06 39.63
CA LYS A 198 19.56 10.64 38.24
C LYS A 198 20.54 9.45 38.09
N TRP A 199 20.01 8.37 37.54
CA TRP A 199 20.61 7.47 36.55
C TRP A 199 22.07 7.01 36.75
N LEU A 200 22.26 5.86 37.40
CA LEU A 200 23.43 5.00 37.23
C LEU A 200 22.96 3.59 36.87
N LEU A 201 22.62 3.33 35.60
CA LEU A 201 22.43 1.96 35.11
C LEU A 201 22.84 1.85 33.63
N TYR A 202 24.15 1.88 33.38
CA TYR A 202 24.76 0.98 32.42
C TYR A 202 25.95 0.31 33.11
N LYS A 203 25.76 -0.94 33.51
CA LYS A 203 26.85 -1.90 33.61
C LYS A 203 26.54 -2.94 32.55
N GLU A 204 27.36 -2.95 31.50
CA GLU A 204 27.40 -4.04 30.54
C GLU A 204 27.88 -5.28 31.30
N ASP A 205 27.09 -6.35 31.26
CA ASP A 205 27.55 -7.66 31.73
C ASP A 205 28.56 -8.19 30.70
N LYS A 206 29.73 -8.60 31.22
CA LYS A 206 30.79 -9.30 30.50
C LYS A 206 30.38 -10.72 30.13
#